data_AF-A0A1R2CT21-F1
#
_entry.id   AF-A0A1R2CT21-F1
#
_cell.length_a   1.000
_cell.length_b   1.000
_cell.length_c   1.000
_cell.angle_alpha   90.00
_cell.angle_beta   90.00
_cell.angle_gamma   90.00
#
_symmetry.space_group_name_H-M   'P 1'
#
loop_
_entity.id
_entity.type
_entity.pdbx_description
1 polymer ?
#
loop_
_entity_poly.entity_id
_entity_poly.type
_entity_poly.pdbx_seq_one_letter_code
_entity_poly.pdbx_strand_id
1 'polypeptide(L)'
;MDQVKKNSVSLSFFGTPSERQYDTNCITRLVPKIKPDVDISVYKLQRLCKVCTTNLKNTNLSTKAKKYQCMFCWEAVCDDCSKVKVYSVNTNKHERICIACLNQEIEGMYKKELKEDFDNINQIYEEERKINNEGIEISREYLKGLKSLLDIKKGEIGQVGQSIQALEESIAELESQGLPVIDNKRKEKRLNRRKETFKRVLAEIEDNKTILSGMKLEIPYNDEEIRNLSSILEQIQAQAEYRKRFTRSAQERSILISQIIMHRGLSNMYEIEISKIKQAIEALDKKNDCLIQ
;
A
#
# COMPACT_ATOMS: atom_id res chain seq x y z
N MET A 1 -30.74 2.84 33.68
CA MET A 1 -30.88 2.41 32.27
C MET A 1 -30.16 3.46 31.44
N ASP A 2 -28.84 3.38 31.40
CA ASP A 2 -28.00 4.36 30.72
C ASP A 2 -27.65 3.84 29.34
N GLN A 3 -27.96 4.64 28.32
CA GLN A 3 -27.69 4.33 26.93
C GLN A 3 -26.19 4.38 26.67
N VAL A 4 -25.58 3.20 26.53
CA VAL A 4 -24.22 3.06 25.98
C VAL A 4 -24.27 3.52 24.53
N LYS A 5 -23.74 4.72 24.26
CA LYS A 5 -23.53 5.24 22.91
C LYS A 5 -22.53 4.32 22.18
N LYS A 6 -23.04 3.48 21.27
CA LYS A 6 -22.23 2.75 20.29
C LYS A 6 -21.59 3.76 19.34
N ASN A 7 -20.34 4.13 19.60
CA ASN A 7 -19.50 4.77 18.59
C ASN A 7 -19.07 3.70 17.59
N SER A 8 -19.88 3.49 16.55
CA SER A 8 -19.46 2.68 15.41
C SER A 8 -18.32 3.41 14.70
N VAL A 9 -17.10 2.94 14.87
CA VAL A 9 -15.95 3.35 14.06
C VAL A 9 -16.18 2.77 12.67
N SER A 10 -16.76 3.55 11.76
CA SER A 10 -16.81 3.19 10.35
C SER A 10 -15.40 3.32 9.78
N LEU A 11 -14.69 2.20 9.66
CA LEU A 11 -13.49 2.11 8.84
C LEU A 11 -13.90 2.23 7.38
N SER A 12 -14.01 3.45 6.87
CA SER A 12 -14.12 3.72 5.44
C SER A 12 -12.79 3.37 4.78
N PHE A 13 -12.61 2.09 4.46
CA PHE A 13 -11.45 1.58 3.75
C PHE A 13 -11.61 1.89 2.26
N PHE A 14 -10.71 2.72 1.74
CA PHE A 14 -10.45 3.00 0.33
C PHE A 14 -11.67 3.34 -0.53
N GLY A 15 -11.80 4.64 -0.85
CA GLY A 15 -12.27 4.99 -2.18
C GLY A 15 -11.42 4.21 -3.17
N THR A 16 -12.07 3.44 -4.05
CA THR A 16 -11.46 2.90 -5.27
C THR A 16 -10.50 3.95 -5.81
N PRO A 17 -9.23 3.63 -6.12
CA PRO A 17 -8.36 4.60 -6.78
C PRO A 17 -9.13 5.04 -8.00
N SER A 18 -9.63 6.28 -7.97
CA SER A 18 -10.33 6.86 -9.10
C SER A 18 -9.40 6.60 -10.27
N GLU A 19 -9.88 5.95 -11.32
CA GLU A 19 -9.21 6.00 -12.61
C GLU A 19 -8.98 7.49 -12.87
N ARG A 20 -7.79 7.99 -12.50
CA ARG A 20 -7.38 9.34 -12.84
C ARG A 20 -7.37 9.24 -14.34
N GLN A 21 -8.38 9.85 -14.97
CA GLN A 21 -8.37 10.09 -16.40
C GLN A 21 -6.96 10.59 -16.68
N TYR A 22 -6.18 9.81 -17.43
CA TYR A 22 -4.86 10.23 -17.83
C TYR A 22 -5.07 11.57 -18.52
N ASP A 23 -4.65 12.63 -17.84
CA ASP A 23 -4.75 14.00 -18.33
C ASP A 23 -4.12 13.96 -19.72
N THR A 24 -4.93 14.06 -20.78
CA THR A 24 -4.50 13.96 -22.19
C THR A 24 -3.52 15.07 -22.61
N ASN A 25 -3.00 15.81 -21.63
CA ASN A 25 -2.22 17.02 -21.69
C ASN A 25 -0.80 16.87 -21.15
N CYS A 26 -0.25 15.66 -20.96
CA CYS A 26 1.16 15.47 -20.53
C CYS A 26 2.17 16.29 -21.39
N ILE A 27 1.87 16.50 -22.68
CA ILE A 27 2.72 17.31 -23.59
C ILE A 27 2.72 18.80 -23.21
N THR A 28 1.63 19.34 -22.66
CA THR A 28 1.55 20.76 -22.26
C THR A 28 2.34 21.07 -20.99
N ARG A 29 2.63 20.06 -20.15
CA ARG A 29 3.45 20.20 -18.94
C ARG A 29 4.93 19.89 -19.15
N LEU A 30 5.31 19.40 -20.34
CA LEU A 30 6.71 19.18 -20.69
C LEU A 30 7.43 20.51 -20.78
N VAL A 31 8.36 20.73 -19.85
CA VAL A 31 9.27 21.88 -19.85
C VAL A 31 10.68 21.38 -20.15
N PRO A 32 10.98 21.08 -21.42
CA PRO A 32 12.30 20.62 -21.82
C PRO A 32 13.34 21.70 -21.55
N LYS A 33 14.53 21.28 -21.10
CA LYS A 33 15.64 22.21 -20.84
C LYS A 33 16.55 22.30 -22.05
N ILE A 34 16.99 23.51 -22.37
CA ILE A 34 18.02 23.71 -23.39
C ILE A 34 19.34 23.17 -22.82
N LYS A 35 20.04 22.32 -23.60
CA LYS A 35 21.33 21.76 -23.19
C LYS A 35 22.35 22.90 -23.06
N PRO A 36 22.96 23.10 -21.87
CA PRO A 36 23.68 24.35 -21.57
C PRO A 36 24.97 24.60 -22.36
N ASP A 37 25.54 23.60 -23.06
CA ASP A 37 26.89 23.71 -23.64
C ASP A 37 26.96 23.30 -25.11
N VAL A 38 25.89 23.48 -25.88
CA VAL A 38 25.93 23.13 -27.31
C VAL A 38 26.22 24.35 -28.17
N ASP A 39 27.31 24.26 -28.94
CA ASP A 39 27.68 25.28 -29.91
C ASP A 39 26.61 25.39 -31.01
N ILE A 40 25.97 26.55 -31.06
CA ILE A 40 24.91 26.91 -32.03
C ILE A 40 25.44 26.80 -33.47
N SER A 41 26.75 26.90 -33.67
CA SER A 41 27.40 26.78 -34.98
C SER A 41 27.28 25.36 -35.58
N VAL A 42 27.12 24.33 -34.74
CA VAL A 42 27.03 22.91 -35.15
C VAL A 42 25.87 22.69 -36.12
N TYR A 43 24.73 23.33 -35.89
CA TYR A 43 23.58 23.28 -36.81
C TYR A 43 23.98 23.64 -38.24
N LYS A 44 24.79 24.69 -38.42
CA LYS A 44 25.14 25.20 -39.77
C LYS A 44 25.93 24.16 -40.56
N LEU A 45 26.84 23.44 -39.88
CA LEU A 45 27.75 22.47 -40.49
C LEU A 45 27.08 21.12 -40.77
N GLN A 46 26.07 20.72 -39.98
CA GLN A 46 25.42 19.42 -40.13
C GLN A 46 24.63 19.28 -41.44
N ARG A 47 25.00 18.29 -42.25
CA ARG A 47 24.31 17.94 -43.51
C ARG A 47 23.35 16.77 -43.38
N LEU A 48 23.35 16.07 -42.25
CA LEU A 48 22.48 14.94 -41.98
C LEU A 48 21.58 15.27 -40.79
N CYS A 49 20.37 14.73 -40.79
CA CYS A 49 19.47 14.81 -39.65
C CYS A 49 20.08 14.06 -38.47
N LYS A 50 20.15 14.70 -37.32
CA LYS A 50 20.67 14.06 -36.10
C LYS A 50 19.93 12.77 -35.75
N VAL A 51 18.61 12.77 -35.91
CA VAL A 51 17.74 11.66 -35.50
C VAL A 51 17.74 10.53 -36.53
N CYS A 52 17.35 10.80 -37.77
CA CYS A 52 17.17 9.77 -38.81
C CYS A 52 18.29 9.68 -39.85
N THR A 53 19.35 10.49 -39.73
CA THR A 53 20.51 10.54 -40.65
C THR A 53 20.21 10.91 -42.11
N THR A 54 18.98 11.29 -42.45
CA THR A 54 18.61 11.76 -43.80
C THR A 54 19.39 13.01 -44.19
N ASN A 55 19.82 13.10 -45.46
CA ASN A 55 20.49 14.28 -46.01
C ASN A 55 19.58 15.52 -45.98
N LEU A 56 20.08 16.59 -45.35
CA LEU A 56 19.47 17.90 -45.19
C LEU A 56 20.12 18.89 -46.16
N LYS A 57 19.34 19.60 -46.98
CA LYS A 57 19.80 20.75 -47.78
C LYS A 57 18.96 22.00 -47.50
N ASN A 58 19.58 23.16 -47.70
CA ASN A 58 18.94 24.49 -47.57
C ASN A 58 18.13 24.94 -48.81
N THR A 59 17.74 24.03 -49.73
CA THR A 59 17.25 24.42 -51.07
C THR A 59 15.96 23.71 -51.49
N ASN A 60 15.09 24.42 -52.22
CA ASN A 60 13.77 24.02 -52.76
C ASN A 60 13.79 22.90 -53.84
N LEU A 61 14.76 22.00 -53.84
CA LEU A 61 14.82 20.87 -54.78
C LEU A 61 14.00 19.68 -54.25
N SER A 62 13.12 19.15 -55.10
CA SER A 62 11.99 18.25 -54.76
C SER A 62 12.34 16.89 -54.13
N THR A 63 13.62 16.51 -54.06
CA THR A 63 14.05 15.17 -53.63
C THR A 63 14.76 15.12 -52.27
N LYS A 64 14.88 16.24 -51.53
CA LYS A 64 15.64 16.30 -50.26
C LYS A 64 14.86 16.98 -49.13
N ALA A 65 14.99 16.46 -47.90
CA ALA A 65 14.26 16.94 -46.73
C ALA A 65 14.73 18.32 -46.25
N LYS A 66 13.78 19.18 -45.86
CA LYS A 66 14.05 20.53 -45.34
C LYS A 66 14.77 20.48 -43.99
N LYS A 67 15.78 21.35 -43.85
CA LYS A 67 16.64 21.47 -42.65
C LYS A 67 15.99 22.41 -41.62
N TYR A 68 15.83 21.93 -40.39
CA TYR A 68 15.38 22.69 -39.23
C TYR A 68 16.36 22.58 -38.08
N GLN A 69 16.37 23.60 -37.22
CA GLN A 69 17.14 23.61 -35.98
C GLN A 69 16.25 23.17 -34.82
N CYS A 70 16.72 22.24 -34.01
CA CYS A 70 16.10 21.95 -32.72
C CYS A 70 16.59 22.96 -31.69
N MET A 71 15.69 23.67 -31.01
CA MET A 71 16.07 24.74 -30.07
C MET A 71 16.59 24.23 -28.72
N PHE A 72 16.56 22.92 -28.50
CA PHE A 72 16.97 22.27 -27.24
C PHE A 72 18.37 21.65 -27.30
N CYS A 73 18.67 20.93 -28.38
CA CYS A 73 20.01 20.39 -28.62
C CYS A 73 20.82 21.19 -29.65
N TRP A 74 20.24 22.21 -30.30
CA TRP A 74 20.89 23.03 -31.32
C TRP A 74 21.41 22.27 -32.55
N GLU A 75 20.97 21.02 -32.76
CA GLU A 75 21.36 20.19 -33.91
C GLU A 75 20.36 20.30 -35.08
N ALA A 76 20.82 19.92 -36.27
CA ALA A 76 20.06 19.90 -37.51
C ALA A 76 19.18 18.65 -37.59
N VAL A 77 17.90 18.86 -37.86
CA VAL A 77 16.88 17.82 -37.95
C VAL A 77 15.98 18.05 -39.17
N CYS A 78 15.45 16.97 -39.74
CA CYS A 78 14.46 17.07 -40.81
C CYS A 78 13.10 17.50 -40.24
N ASP A 79 12.17 17.87 -41.12
CA ASP A 79 10.81 18.24 -40.73
C ASP A 79 10.11 17.13 -39.94
N ASP A 80 10.20 15.89 -40.41
CA ASP A 80 9.55 14.74 -39.79
C ASP A 80 10.06 14.46 -38.38
N CYS A 81 11.36 14.63 -38.14
CA CYS A 81 11.95 14.44 -36.81
C CYS A 81 11.70 15.63 -35.86
N SER A 82 11.01 16.68 -36.30
CA SER A 82 10.83 17.92 -35.54
C SER A 82 9.46 18.59 -35.72
N LYS A 83 8.41 17.81 -35.97
CA LYS A 83 7.04 18.33 -36.19
C LYS A 83 6.44 19.05 -34.99
N VAL A 84 6.90 18.75 -33.78
CA VAL A 84 6.32 19.23 -32.53
C VAL A 84 6.98 20.54 -32.09
N LYS A 85 6.18 21.46 -31.53
CA LYS A 85 6.65 22.62 -30.78
C LYS A 85 6.23 22.49 -29.33
N VAL A 86 7.13 22.84 -28.43
CA VAL A 86 6.95 22.74 -26.97
C VAL A 86 7.33 24.07 -26.33
N TYR A 87 6.71 24.39 -25.20
CA TYR A 87 7.00 25.62 -24.49
C TYR A 87 8.39 25.54 -23.84
N SER A 88 9.28 26.47 -24.18
CA SER A 88 10.58 26.60 -23.55
C SER A 88 10.52 27.64 -22.45
N VAL A 89 10.82 27.23 -21.21
CA VAL A 89 10.90 28.17 -20.06
C VAL A 89 12.10 29.12 -20.16
N ASN A 90 13.10 28.79 -20.99
CA ASN A 90 14.23 29.68 -21.23
C ASN A 90 13.88 30.85 -22.17
N THR A 91 13.01 30.63 -23.16
CA THR A 91 12.65 31.66 -24.17
C THR A 91 11.21 32.17 -24.03
N ASN A 92 10.41 31.57 -23.15
CA ASN A 92 8.98 31.82 -22.95
C ASN A 92 8.14 31.75 -24.24
N LYS A 93 8.52 30.86 -25.16
CA LYS A 93 7.87 30.67 -26.47
C LYS A 93 7.74 29.20 -26.82
N HIS A 94 6.84 28.90 -27.76
CA HIS A 94 6.73 27.57 -28.36
C HIS A 94 7.85 27.36 -29.39
N GLU A 95 8.86 26.61 -28.99
CA GLU A 95 10.06 26.33 -29.77
C GLU A 95 9.99 24.94 -30.40
N ARG A 96 10.64 24.78 -31.56
CA ARG A 96 10.72 23.48 -32.23
C ARG A 96 11.66 22.54 -31.47
N ILE A 97 11.19 21.33 -31.19
CA ILE A 97 11.97 20.27 -30.54
C ILE A 97 12.09 19.07 -31.48
N CYS A 98 13.24 18.40 -31.45
CA CYS A 98 13.39 17.12 -32.15
C CYS A 98 12.82 15.98 -31.30
N ILE A 99 12.32 14.94 -31.96
CA ILE A 99 11.72 13.77 -31.30
C ILE A 99 12.67 13.08 -30.31
N ALA A 100 13.99 13.09 -30.57
CA ALA A 100 14.99 12.56 -29.65
C ALA A 100 15.03 13.34 -28.32
N CYS A 101 15.06 14.68 -28.38
CA CYS A 101 15.00 15.52 -27.18
C CYS A 101 13.66 15.39 -26.46
N LEU A 102 12.56 15.31 -27.21
CA LEU A 102 11.23 15.15 -26.64
C LEU A 102 11.12 13.83 -25.86
N ASN A 103 11.56 12.71 -26.44
CA ASN A 103 11.54 11.41 -25.78
C ASN A 103 12.43 11.38 -24.53
N GLN A 104 13.62 12.00 -24.60
CA GLN A 104 14.53 12.08 -23.46
C GLN A 104 13.88 12.81 -22.26
N GLU A 105 13.12 13.88 -22.53
CA GLU A 105 12.45 14.66 -21.49
C GLU A 105 11.19 13.95 -20.95
N ILE A 106 10.42 13.27 -21.82
CA ILE A 106 9.31 12.39 -21.40
C ILE A 106 9.85 11.31 -20.45
N GLU A 107 10.93 10.63 -20.83
CA GLU A 107 11.53 9.57 -20.02
C GLU A 107 12.05 10.13 -18.67
N GLY A 108 12.65 11.32 -18.69
CA GLY A 108 13.09 12.00 -17.47
C GLY A 108 11.95 12.37 -16.53
N MET A 109 10.83 12.88 -17.06
CA MET A 109 9.63 13.17 -16.27
C MET A 109 9.04 11.90 -15.68
N TYR A 110 8.84 10.87 -16.49
CA TYR A 110 8.29 9.60 -16.04
C TYR A 110 9.14 8.96 -14.92
N LYS A 111 10.47 9.00 -15.04
CA LYS A 111 11.37 8.49 -13.98
C LYS A 111 11.26 9.29 -12.68
N LYS A 112 11.02 10.60 -12.75
CA LYS A 112 10.83 11.44 -11.55
C LYS A 112 9.48 11.17 -10.89
N GLU A 113 8.40 11.17 -11.66
CA GLU A 113 7.05 10.86 -11.17
C GLU A 113 7.03 9.48 -10.50
N LEU A 114 7.62 8.48 -11.15
CA LEU A 114 7.67 7.11 -10.61
C LEU A 114 8.50 7.02 -9.32
N LYS A 115 9.55 7.85 -9.19
CA LYS A 115 10.33 7.93 -7.95
C LYS A 115 9.53 8.62 -6.83
N GLU A 116 8.87 9.75 -7.13
CA GLU A 116 8.03 10.47 -6.18
C GLU A 116 6.88 9.58 -5.68
N ASP A 117 6.22 8.84 -6.58
CA ASP A 117 5.18 7.88 -6.23
C ASP A 117 5.71 6.75 -5.34
N PHE A 118 6.90 6.23 -5.65
CA PHE A 118 7.55 5.20 -4.83
C PHE A 118 7.90 5.71 -3.43
N ASP A 119 8.46 6.92 -3.33
CA ASP A 119 8.80 7.58 -2.07
C ASP A 119 7.53 7.84 -1.24
N ASN A 120 6.44 8.31 -1.86
CA ASN A 120 5.13 8.51 -1.22
C ASN A 120 4.53 7.19 -0.68
N ILE A 121 4.58 6.11 -1.48
CA ILE A 121 4.08 4.80 -1.05
C ILE A 121 4.88 4.27 0.14
N ASN A 122 6.20 4.42 0.13
CA ASN A 122 7.04 3.99 1.24
C ASN A 122 6.74 4.78 2.52
N GLN A 123 6.53 6.10 2.41
CA GLN A 123 6.15 6.91 3.55
C GLN A 123 4.82 6.45 4.17
N ILE A 124 3.79 6.22 3.35
CA ILE A 124 2.50 5.70 3.81
C ILE A 124 2.69 4.35 4.51
N TYR A 125 3.50 3.46 3.94
CA TYR A 125 3.79 2.15 4.53
C TYR A 125 4.49 2.26 5.89
N GLU A 126 5.44 3.17 6.05
CA GLU A 126 6.12 3.40 7.34
C GLU A 126 5.18 3.96 8.40
N GLU A 127 4.30 4.90 8.02
CA GLU A 127 3.29 5.48 8.90
C GLU A 127 2.27 4.42 9.37
N GLU A 128 1.72 3.62 8.44
CA GLU A 128 0.81 2.51 8.78
C GLU A 128 1.48 1.49 9.69
N ARG A 129 2.74 1.15 9.42
CA ARG A 129 3.50 0.22 10.27
C ARG A 129 3.66 0.76 11.69
N LYS A 130 3.92 2.05 11.84
CA LYS A 130 4.05 2.69 13.15
C LYS A 130 2.73 2.66 13.92
N ILE A 131 1.63 3.06 13.28
CA ILE A 131 0.28 3.04 13.88
C ILE A 131 -0.11 1.62 14.32
N ASN A 132 0.16 0.63 13.47
CA ASN A 132 -0.14 -0.77 13.80
C ASN A 132 0.66 -1.27 15.00
N ASN A 133 1.94 -0.92 15.10
CA ASN A 133 2.77 -1.30 16.24
C ASN A 133 2.27 -0.65 17.54
N GLU A 134 1.90 0.62 17.50
CA GLU A 134 1.30 1.34 18.64
C GLU A 134 -0.02 0.68 19.07
N GLY A 135 -0.88 0.32 18.11
CA GLY A 135 -2.14 -0.39 18.38
C GLY A 135 -1.94 -1.77 19.02
N ILE A 136 -0.93 -2.52 18.56
CA ILE A 136 -0.54 -3.81 19.15
C ILE A 136 -0.06 -3.62 20.60
N GLU A 137 0.72 -2.58 20.87
CA GLU A 137 1.26 -2.31 22.20
C GLU A 137 0.16 -1.95 23.19
N ILE A 138 -0.75 -1.05 22.81
CA ILE A 138 -1.94 -0.69 23.62
C ILE A 138 -2.77 -1.94 23.92
N SER A 139 -3.00 -2.79 22.92
CA SER A 139 -3.76 -4.04 23.10
C SER A 139 -3.06 -5.00 24.07
N ARG A 140 -1.73 -5.09 24.03
CA ARG A 140 -0.96 -5.91 24.98
C ARG A 140 -1.04 -5.39 26.41
N GLU A 141 -0.96 -4.07 26.60
CA GLU A 141 -1.11 -3.47 27.93
C GLU A 141 -2.51 -3.71 28.51
N TYR A 142 -3.54 -3.54 27.68
CA TYR A 142 -4.91 -3.84 28.07
C TYR A 142 -5.08 -5.31 28.51
N LEU A 143 -4.56 -6.26 27.74
CA LEU A 143 -4.59 -7.68 28.09
C LEU A 143 -3.83 -8.01 29.38
N LYS A 144 -2.69 -7.34 29.65
CA LYS A 144 -1.98 -7.47 30.93
C LYS A 144 -2.86 -6.98 32.10
N GLY A 145 -3.55 -5.86 31.93
CA GLY A 145 -4.48 -5.32 32.91
C GLY A 145 -5.61 -6.31 33.23
N LEU A 146 -6.25 -6.86 32.20
CA LEU A 146 -7.28 -7.88 32.35
C LEU A 146 -6.78 -9.13 33.07
N LYS A 147 -5.56 -9.60 32.74
CA LYS A 147 -4.96 -10.76 33.40
C LYS A 147 -4.74 -10.52 34.89
N SER A 148 -4.20 -9.35 35.26
CA SER A 148 -4.04 -8.97 36.66
C SER A 148 -5.38 -8.95 37.41
N LEU A 149 -6.43 -8.41 36.79
CA LEU A 149 -7.77 -8.37 37.38
C LEU A 149 -8.31 -9.78 37.61
N LEU A 150 -8.12 -10.67 36.64
CA LEU A 150 -8.54 -12.06 36.71
C LEU A 150 -7.80 -12.83 37.81
N ASP A 151 -6.50 -12.58 37.99
CA ASP A 151 -5.71 -13.17 39.06
C ASP A 151 -6.19 -12.70 40.45
N ILE A 152 -6.52 -11.41 40.60
CA ILE A 152 -7.14 -10.88 41.83
C ILE A 152 -8.46 -11.59 42.12
N LYS A 153 -9.35 -11.70 41.13
CA LYS A 153 -10.65 -12.35 41.31
C LYS A 153 -10.54 -13.84 41.62
N LYS A 154 -9.57 -14.55 41.04
CA LYS A 154 -9.27 -15.94 41.43
C LYS A 154 -8.84 -16.04 42.89
N GLY A 155 -8.02 -15.09 43.37
CA GLY A 155 -7.62 -15.02 44.77
C GLY A 155 -8.81 -14.82 45.72
N GLU A 156 -9.69 -13.88 45.40
CA GLU A 156 -10.93 -13.63 46.17
C GLU A 156 -11.82 -14.89 46.23
N ILE A 157 -12.05 -15.56 45.09
CA ILE A 157 -12.83 -16.80 45.03
C ILE A 157 -12.20 -17.89 45.91
N GLY A 158 -10.87 -18.02 45.89
CA GLY A 158 -10.16 -18.98 46.75
C GLY A 158 -10.37 -18.72 48.24
N GLN A 159 -10.32 -17.45 48.67
CA GLN A 159 -10.56 -17.06 50.07
C GLN A 159 -12.01 -17.33 50.51
N VAL A 160 -12.98 -17.05 49.63
CA VAL A 160 -14.38 -17.37 49.87
C VAL A 160 -14.57 -18.88 50.00
N GLY A 161 -13.93 -19.68 49.12
CA GLY A 161 -13.96 -21.13 49.18
C GLY A 161 -13.45 -21.70 50.52
N GLN A 162 -12.33 -21.18 51.02
CA GLN A 162 -11.80 -21.56 52.34
C GLN A 162 -12.76 -21.20 53.48
N SER A 163 -13.42 -20.04 53.39
CA SER A 163 -14.39 -19.58 54.39
C SER A 163 -15.64 -20.47 54.42
N ILE A 164 -16.10 -20.93 53.26
CA ILE A 164 -17.21 -21.88 53.14
C ILE A 164 -16.82 -23.22 53.80
N GLN A 165 -15.65 -23.76 53.47
CA GLN A 165 -15.18 -25.02 54.03
C GLN A 165 -15.08 -24.97 55.57
N ALA A 166 -14.53 -23.89 56.13
CA ALA A 166 -14.46 -23.71 57.58
C ALA A 166 -15.85 -23.64 58.25
N LEU A 167 -16.84 -23.05 57.57
CA LEU A 167 -18.22 -23.02 58.04
C LEU A 167 -18.87 -24.41 57.98
N GLU A 168 -18.64 -25.17 56.92
CA GLU A 168 -19.11 -26.55 56.76
C GLU A 168 -18.56 -27.46 57.85
N GLU A 169 -17.25 -27.38 58.13
CA GLU A 169 -16.60 -28.11 59.23
C GLU A 169 -17.21 -27.74 60.59
N SER A 170 -17.42 -26.45 60.85
CA SER A 170 -18.04 -25.99 62.11
C SER A 170 -19.50 -26.44 62.26
N ILE A 171 -20.26 -26.53 61.16
CA ILE A 171 -21.63 -27.07 61.16
C ILE A 171 -21.58 -28.57 61.51
N ALA A 172 -20.72 -29.33 60.85
CA ALA A 172 -20.57 -30.76 61.09
C ALA A 172 -20.16 -31.06 62.55
N GLU A 173 -19.25 -30.27 63.13
CA GLU A 173 -18.89 -30.37 64.55
C GLU A 173 -20.10 -30.14 65.47
N LEU A 174 -20.91 -29.10 65.22
CA LEU A 174 -22.09 -28.79 66.02
C LEU A 174 -23.17 -29.87 65.92
N GLU A 175 -23.32 -30.50 64.75
CA GLU A 175 -24.23 -31.63 64.55
C GLU A 175 -23.72 -32.88 65.28
N SER A 176 -22.41 -33.14 65.26
CA SER A 176 -21.79 -34.28 65.94
C SER A 176 -21.83 -34.19 67.47
N GLN A 177 -21.86 -32.98 68.03
CA GLN A 177 -21.85 -32.73 69.47
C GLN A 177 -23.19 -33.01 70.18
N GLY A 178 -24.22 -33.49 69.48
CA GLY A 178 -25.47 -34.00 70.07
C GLY A 178 -26.02 -33.15 71.21
N LEU A 179 -26.77 -32.08 70.89
CA LEU A 179 -27.25 -31.08 71.86
C LEU A 179 -27.82 -31.68 73.17
N PRO A 180 -27.16 -31.48 74.34
CA PRO A 180 -27.82 -31.66 75.61
C PRO A 180 -28.80 -30.49 75.83
N VAL A 181 -30.07 -30.86 76.03
CA VAL A 181 -31.15 -29.99 76.51
C VAL A 181 -30.77 -29.51 77.90
N ILE A 182 -30.19 -28.31 77.99
CA ILE A 182 -30.40 -27.31 79.05
C ILE A 182 -29.69 -26.02 78.61
N ASP A 183 -30.38 -24.91 78.90
CA ASP A 183 -30.04 -23.49 78.69
C ASP A 183 -30.51 -22.87 77.35
N ASN A 184 -31.83 -22.94 77.14
CA ASN A 184 -32.52 -22.61 75.88
C ASN A 184 -32.40 -21.14 75.44
N LYS A 185 -32.45 -20.12 76.33
CA LYS A 185 -32.49 -18.72 75.88
C LYS A 185 -31.16 -18.18 75.34
N ARG A 186 -30.00 -18.57 75.92
CA ARG A 186 -28.67 -18.14 75.42
C ARG A 186 -28.27 -18.92 74.18
N LYS A 187 -28.55 -20.22 74.13
CA LYS A 187 -28.34 -21.05 72.93
C LYS A 187 -29.21 -20.59 71.77
N GLU A 188 -30.49 -20.29 71.99
CA GLU A 188 -31.41 -19.81 70.96
C GLU A 188 -30.99 -18.44 70.39
N LYS A 189 -30.53 -17.50 71.23
CA LYS A 189 -30.02 -16.21 70.73
C LYS A 189 -28.73 -16.37 69.91
N ARG A 190 -27.84 -17.29 70.30
CA ARG A 190 -26.60 -17.59 69.55
C ARG A 190 -26.90 -18.34 68.25
N LEU A 191 -27.87 -19.25 68.29
CA LEU A 191 -28.38 -19.99 67.13
C LEU A 191 -29.09 -19.05 66.14
N ASN A 192 -29.91 -18.11 66.61
CA ASN A 192 -30.59 -17.15 65.75
C ASN A 192 -29.61 -16.18 65.08
N ARG A 193 -28.59 -15.70 65.79
CA ARG A 193 -27.50 -14.91 65.18
C ARG A 193 -26.76 -15.71 64.11
N ARG A 194 -26.47 -16.99 64.36
CA ARG A 194 -25.84 -17.86 63.36
C ARG A 194 -26.76 -18.14 62.17
N LYS A 195 -28.06 -18.34 62.40
CA LYS A 195 -29.07 -18.47 61.33
C LYS A 195 -29.16 -17.21 60.48
N GLU A 196 -29.09 -16.03 61.07
CA GLU A 196 -29.04 -14.75 60.33
C GLU A 196 -27.74 -14.59 59.53
N THR A 197 -26.59 -14.95 60.11
CA THR A 197 -25.32 -14.96 59.36
C THR A 197 -25.39 -15.96 58.20
N PHE A 198 -25.91 -17.16 58.44
CA PHE A 198 -26.08 -18.18 57.41
C PHE A 198 -27.03 -17.73 56.30
N LYS A 199 -28.15 -17.08 56.64
CA LYS A 199 -29.05 -16.47 55.65
C LYS A 199 -28.36 -15.39 54.83
N ARG A 200 -27.52 -14.55 55.44
CA ARG A 200 -26.73 -13.53 54.72
C ARG A 200 -25.72 -14.17 53.77
N VAL A 201 -24.99 -15.19 54.23
CA VAL A 201 -24.04 -15.93 53.38
C VAL A 201 -24.76 -16.63 52.23
N LEU A 202 -25.92 -17.24 52.47
CA LEU A 202 -26.73 -17.83 51.40
C LEU A 202 -27.21 -16.80 50.37
N ALA A 203 -27.64 -15.62 50.83
CA ALA A 203 -28.01 -14.54 49.92
C ALA A 203 -26.82 -14.07 49.08
N GLU A 204 -25.63 -13.95 49.68
CA GLU A 204 -24.39 -13.57 49.00
C GLU A 204 -23.92 -14.65 48.01
N ILE A 205 -24.10 -15.93 48.32
CA ILE A 205 -23.87 -17.04 47.38
C ILE A 205 -24.82 -16.94 46.19
N GLU A 206 -26.09 -16.63 46.42
CA GLU A 206 -27.09 -16.52 45.36
C GLU A 206 -26.84 -15.31 44.45
N ASP A 207 -26.43 -14.17 45.02
CA ASP A 207 -25.97 -13.00 44.27
C ASP A 207 -24.72 -13.33 43.43
N ASN A 208 -23.74 -14.03 44.02
CA ASN A 208 -22.54 -14.46 43.30
C ASN A 208 -22.84 -15.48 42.18
N LYS A 209 -23.80 -16.40 42.38
CA LYS A 209 -24.28 -17.27 41.30
C LYS A 209 -24.90 -16.47 40.16
N THR A 210 -25.64 -15.41 40.49
CA THR A 210 -26.24 -14.52 39.51
C THR A 210 -25.14 -13.81 38.69
N ILE A 211 -24.10 -13.28 39.35
CA ILE A 211 -22.94 -12.69 38.68
C ILE A 211 -22.21 -13.71 37.80
N LEU A 212 -21.93 -14.91 38.32
CA LEU A 212 -21.29 -15.99 37.55
C LEU A 212 -22.12 -16.42 36.34
N SER A 213 -23.45 -16.42 36.47
CA SER A 213 -24.36 -16.71 35.35
C SER A 213 -24.30 -15.60 34.29
N GLY A 214 -24.18 -14.34 34.69
CA GLY A 214 -23.92 -13.21 33.79
C GLY A 214 -22.59 -13.34 33.06
N MET A 215 -21.51 -13.62 33.78
CA MET A 215 -20.18 -13.83 33.17
C MET A 215 -20.16 -15.03 32.22
N LYS A 216 -20.88 -16.12 32.53
CA LYS A 216 -21.03 -17.28 31.63
C LYS A 216 -21.76 -16.94 30.33
N LEU A 217 -22.59 -15.90 30.29
CA LEU A 217 -23.23 -15.42 29.07
C LEU A 217 -22.32 -14.47 28.27
N GLU A 218 -21.42 -13.75 28.93
CA GLU A 218 -20.44 -12.87 28.27
C GLU A 218 -19.26 -13.62 27.63
N ILE A 219 -18.83 -14.76 28.21
CA ILE A 219 -17.77 -15.61 27.63
C ILE A 219 -18.07 -16.04 26.18
N PRO A 220 -19.24 -16.63 25.85
CA PRO A 220 -19.52 -17.04 24.46
C PRO A 220 -19.63 -15.85 23.52
N TYR A 221 -20.08 -14.68 23.99
CA TYR A 221 -20.10 -13.46 23.20
C TYR A 221 -18.68 -13.00 22.84
N ASN A 222 -17.77 -13.00 23.82
CA ASN A 222 -16.36 -12.69 23.60
C ASN A 222 -15.66 -13.73 22.72
N ASP A 223 -15.98 -15.02 22.86
CA ASP A 223 -15.44 -16.08 21.99
C ASP A 223 -15.92 -15.95 20.53
N GLU A 224 -17.13 -15.45 20.33
CA GLU A 224 -17.65 -15.12 19.00
C GLU A 224 -16.98 -13.88 18.41
N GLU A 225 -16.74 -12.85 19.22
CA GLU A 225 -15.98 -11.67 18.81
C GLU A 225 -14.52 -12.00 18.47
N ILE A 226 -13.86 -12.87 19.25
CA ILE A 226 -12.51 -13.38 18.96
C ILE A 226 -12.49 -14.18 17.66
N ARG A 227 -13.50 -15.02 17.40
CA ARG A 227 -13.63 -15.75 16.13
C ARG A 227 -13.82 -14.80 14.94
N ASN A 228 -14.65 -13.77 15.09
CA ASN A 228 -14.85 -12.75 14.07
C ASN A 228 -13.55 -11.97 13.78
N LEU A 229 -12.84 -11.55 14.82
CA LEU A 229 -11.55 -10.85 14.68
C LEU A 229 -10.49 -11.75 14.03
N SER A 230 -10.46 -13.04 14.37
CA SER A 230 -9.55 -14.01 13.74
C SER A 230 -9.85 -14.20 12.25
N SER A 231 -11.13 -14.26 11.87
CA SER A 231 -11.55 -14.32 10.46
C SER A 231 -11.15 -13.06 9.68
N ILE A 232 -11.31 -11.87 10.27
CA ILE A 232 -10.88 -10.61 9.66
C ILE A 232 -9.36 -10.60 9.44
N LEU A 233 -8.58 -11.07 10.42
CA LEU A 233 -7.12 -11.18 10.31
C LEU A 233 -6.70 -12.10 9.16
N GLU A 234 -7.34 -13.27 9.00
CA GLU A 234 -7.08 -14.18 7.88
C GLU A 234 -7.39 -13.53 6.53
N GLN A 235 -8.50 -12.77 6.42
CA GLN A 235 -8.84 -12.05 5.20
C GLN A 235 -7.80 -10.97 4.87
N ILE A 236 -7.32 -10.22 5.87
CA ILE A 236 -6.28 -9.20 5.68
C ILE A 236 -4.97 -9.86 5.22
N GLN A 237 -4.58 -10.99 5.82
CA GLN A 237 -3.39 -11.74 5.42
C GLN A 237 -3.49 -12.25 3.97
N ALA A 238 -4.62 -12.84 3.59
CA ALA A 238 -4.88 -13.28 2.23
C ALA A 238 -4.81 -12.11 1.21
N GLN A 239 -5.36 -10.94 1.57
CA GLN A 239 -5.25 -9.74 0.75
C GLN A 239 -3.80 -9.23 0.62
N ALA A 240 -3.02 -9.27 1.70
CA ALA A 240 -1.61 -8.90 1.67
C ALA A 240 -0.79 -9.82 0.76
N GLU A 241 -1.04 -11.13 0.80
CA GLU A 241 -0.43 -12.09 -0.13
C GLU A 241 -0.85 -11.85 -1.59
N TYR A 242 -2.13 -11.57 -1.82
CA TYR A 242 -2.63 -11.20 -3.15
C TYR A 242 -1.92 -9.94 -3.68
N ARG A 243 -1.78 -8.89 -2.84
CA ARG A 243 -1.04 -7.67 -3.20
C ARG A 243 0.43 -7.95 -3.51
N LYS A 244 1.10 -8.83 -2.74
CA LYS A 244 2.47 -9.28 -3.05
C LYS A 244 2.59 -9.98 -4.39
N ARG A 245 1.59 -10.79 -4.78
CA ARG A 245 1.55 -11.41 -6.13
C ARG A 245 1.32 -10.36 -7.21
N PHE A 246 0.47 -9.36 -6.94
CA PHE A 246 0.17 -8.29 -7.88
C PHE A 246 1.36 -7.35 -8.13
N THR A 247 2.13 -7.00 -7.08
CA THR A 247 3.36 -6.21 -7.23
C THR A 247 4.43 -6.98 -8.01
N ARG A 248 4.54 -8.30 -7.76
CA ARG A 248 5.42 -9.18 -8.55
C ARG A 248 4.99 -9.22 -10.03
N SER A 249 3.68 -9.30 -10.30
CA SER A 249 3.11 -9.21 -11.66
C SER A 249 3.34 -7.84 -12.31
N ALA A 250 3.29 -6.74 -11.57
CA ALA A 250 3.58 -5.41 -12.10
C ALA A 250 5.06 -5.24 -12.47
N GLN A 251 5.96 -5.79 -11.65
CA GLN A 251 7.39 -5.84 -11.92
C GLN A 251 7.71 -6.72 -13.13
N GLU A 252 7.07 -7.90 -13.24
CA GLU A 252 7.16 -8.78 -14.41
C GLU A 252 6.60 -8.12 -15.67
N ARG A 253 5.47 -7.40 -15.58
CA ARG A 253 4.92 -6.60 -16.70
C ARG A 253 5.86 -5.48 -17.13
N SER A 254 6.48 -4.78 -16.18
CA SER A 254 7.48 -3.74 -16.45
C SER A 254 8.69 -4.30 -17.22
N ILE A 255 9.18 -5.48 -16.80
CA ILE A 255 10.26 -6.19 -17.49
C ILE A 255 9.83 -6.58 -18.92
N LEU A 256 8.63 -7.16 -19.09
CA LEU A 256 8.09 -7.53 -20.39
C LEU A 256 7.91 -6.33 -21.33
N ILE A 257 7.37 -5.21 -20.84
CA ILE A 257 7.23 -3.97 -21.61
C ILE A 257 8.61 -3.46 -22.07
N SER A 258 9.58 -3.46 -21.16
CA SER A 258 10.96 -3.05 -21.48
C SER A 258 11.59 -3.95 -22.55
N GLN A 259 11.38 -5.27 -22.46
CA GLN A 259 11.82 -6.24 -23.46
C GLN A 259 11.15 -6.02 -24.82
N ILE A 260 9.83 -5.76 -24.86
CA ILE A 260 9.09 -5.47 -26.10
C ILE A 260 9.60 -4.20 -26.78
N ILE A 261 9.84 -3.13 -26.00
CA ILE A 261 10.39 -1.87 -26.52
C ILE A 261 11.78 -2.11 -27.12
N MET A 262 12.64 -2.87 -26.41
CA MET A 262 13.99 -3.20 -26.88
C MET A 262 13.95 -4.02 -28.18
N HIS A 263 13.10 -5.04 -28.24
CA HIS A 263 12.91 -5.85 -29.46
C HIS A 263 12.39 -5.04 -30.63
N ARG A 264 11.43 -4.13 -30.43
CA ARG A 264 10.96 -3.22 -31.48
C ARG A 264 12.07 -2.29 -31.97
N GLY A 265 12.90 -1.77 -31.05
CA GLY A 265 14.07 -0.95 -31.39
C GLY A 265 15.07 -1.71 -32.26
N LEU A 266 15.40 -2.96 -31.90
CA LEU A 266 16.27 -3.83 -32.68
C LEU A 266 15.68 -4.17 -34.05
N SER A 267 14.38 -4.50 -34.10
CA SER A 267 13.69 -4.80 -35.36
C SER A 267 13.73 -3.61 -36.32
N ASN A 268 13.48 -2.39 -35.82
CA ASN A 268 13.57 -1.17 -36.61
C ASN A 268 15.00 -0.92 -37.11
N MET A 269 16.04 -1.20 -36.31
CA MET A 269 17.42 -1.11 -36.79
C MET A 269 17.67 -2.09 -37.95
N TYR A 270 17.26 -3.35 -37.79
CA TYR A 270 17.47 -4.36 -38.83
C TYR A 270 16.72 -4.02 -40.11
N GLU A 271 15.51 -3.46 -40.04
CA GLU A 271 14.80 -2.95 -41.21
C GLU A 271 15.58 -1.86 -41.93
N ILE A 272 16.18 -0.92 -41.18
CA ILE A 272 17.03 0.13 -41.74
C ILE A 272 18.27 -0.46 -42.42
N GLU A 273 18.95 -1.42 -41.80
CA GLU A 273 20.12 -2.08 -42.39
C GLU A 273 19.77 -2.88 -43.65
N ILE A 274 18.69 -3.66 -43.61
CA ILE A 274 18.18 -4.38 -44.78
C ILE A 274 17.87 -3.40 -45.91
N SER A 275 17.24 -2.26 -45.61
CA SER A 275 16.96 -1.24 -46.61
C SER A 275 18.24 -0.64 -47.22
N LYS A 276 19.30 -0.43 -46.43
CA LYS A 276 20.60 0.04 -46.93
C LYS A 276 21.26 -1.00 -47.84
N ILE A 277 21.22 -2.27 -47.46
CA ILE A 277 21.76 -3.37 -48.25
C ILE A 277 21.02 -3.46 -49.59
N LYS A 278 19.68 -3.39 -49.59
CA LYS A 278 18.88 -3.38 -50.83
C LYS A 278 19.27 -2.23 -51.76
N GLN A 279 19.42 -1.02 -51.24
CA GLN A 279 19.86 0.14 -52.03
C GLN A 279 21.27 -0.04 -52.60
N ALA A 280 22.18 -0.67 -51.85
CA ALA A 280 23.53 -0.95 -52.33
C ALA A 280 23.53 -2.01 -53.45
N ILE A 281 22.70 -3.04 -53.36
CA ILE A 281 22.52 -4.05 -54.41
C ILE A 281 21.97 -3.39 -55.68
N GLU A 282 20.90 -2.61 -55.58
CA GLU A 282 20.34 -1.90 -56.74
C GLU A 282 21.34 -0.95 -57.41
N ALA A 283 22.22 -0.33 -56.63
CA ALA A 283 23.28 0.54 -57.15
C ALA A 283 24.38 -0.25 -57.88
N LEU A 284 24.70 -1.47 -57.42
CA LEU A 284 25.66 -2.37 -58.07
C LEU A 284 25.10 -2.92 -59.38
N ASP A 285 23.83 -3.33 -59.40
CA ASP A 285 23.17 -3.84 -60.61
C ASP A 285 23.16 -2.78 -61.72
N LYS A 286 22.78 -1.53 -61.39
CA LYS A 286 22.84 -0.40 -62.35
C LYS A 286 24.26 -0.13 -62.86
N LYS A 287 25.28 -0.37 -62.04
CA LYS A 287 26.68 -0.16 -62.41
C LYS A 287 27.19 -1.27 -63.34
N ASN A 288 26.72 -2.51 -63.14
CA ASN A 288 27.02 -3.63 -64.02
C ASN A 288 26.32 -3.49 -65.38
N ASP A 289 25.07 -3.00 -65.42
CA ASP A 289 24.38 -2.71 -66.69
C ASP A 289 25.10 -1.66 -67.54
N CYS A 290 25.79 -0.69 -66.90
CA CYS A 290 26.60 0.31 -67.58
C CYS A 290 27.96 -0.23 -68.12
N LEU A 291 28.41 -1.40 -67.67
CA LEU A 291 29.67 -2.02 -68.11
C LEU A 291 29.48 -3.03 -69.25
N ILE A 292 28.24 -3.37 -69.58
CA ILE A 292 27.88 -4.33 -70.65
C ILE A 292 27.48 -3.61 -71.96
N GLN A 293 27.42 -2.26 -71.97
CA GLN A 293 27.24 -1.43 -73.17
C GLN A 293 28.57 -0.94 -73.73
#